data_AF-A0A7G7CRQ7-F1
#
_entry.id   AF-A0A7G7CRQ7-F1
#
_cell.length_a   1.000
_cell.length_b   1.000
_cell.length_c   1.000
_cell.angle_alpha   90.00
_cell.angle_beta   90.00
_cell.angle_gamma   90.00
#
_symmetry.space_group_name_H-M   'P 1'
#
loop_
_entity.id
_entity.type
_entity.pdbx_description
1 polymer ?
#
loop_
_entity_poly.entity_id
_entity_poly.type
_entity_poly.pdbx_seq_one_letter_code
_entity_poly.pdbx_strand_id
1 'polypeptide(L)' 'MNPEQFDLDGTKDKQLTAEKLCAGCPVLQDCAIDALANGDVGVVRAGVWIPSYISGGHFQSAHYSLLRYAAGMEATNVA' A
#
# COMPACT_ATOMS: atom_id res chain seq x y z
N MET A 1 -14.53 2.35 -11.15
CA MET A 1 -13.29 2.63 -10.40
C MET A 1 -12.37 3.37 -11.36
N ASN A 2 -11.88 4.56 -11.02
CA ASN A 2 -10.93 5.28 -11.87
C ASN A 2 -9.50 4.81 -11.50
N PRO A 3 -8.73 4.17 -12.38
CA PRO A 3 -7.38 3.71 -12.05
C PRO A 3 -6.41 4.85 -11.70
N GLU A 4 -6.63 6.05 -12.25
CA GLU A 4 -5.76 7.22 -11.98
C GLU A 4 -5.78 7.67 -10.51
N GLN A 5 -6.81 7.32 -9.74
CA GLN A 5 -6.87 7.69 -8.33
C GLN A 5 -5.87 6.93 -7.44
N PHE A 6 -5.27 5.85 -7.97
CA PHE A 6 -4.25 5.05 -7.28
C PHE A 6 -2.83 5.48 -7.63
N ASP A 7 -2.68 6.39 -8.61
CA ASP A 7 -1.45 7.13 -8.84
C ASP A 7 -1.47 8.37 -7.95
N LEU A 8 -0.64 8.36 -6.92
CA LEU A 8 -0.60 9.42 -5.91
C LEU A 8 0.54 10.41 -6.14
N ASP A 9 1.12 10.47 -7.34
CA ASP A 9 2.11 11.49 -7.66
C ASP A 9 1.57 12.92 -7.49
N GLY A 10 2.35 13.76 -6.80
CA GLY A 10 1.92 15.10 -6.39
C GLY A 10 1.00 15.18 -5.15
N THR A 11 0.54 14.06 -4.59
CA THR A 11 -0.25 14.04 -3.35
C THR A 11 0.62 14.24 -2.11
N LYS A 12 0.22 15.12 -1.18
CA LYS A 12 0.97 15.40 0.06
C LYS A 12 1.03 14.21 1.01
N ASP A 13 -0.12 13.61 1.33
CA ASP A 13 -0.23 12.51 2.30
C ASP A 13 -0.58 11.18 1.59
N LYS A 14 0.36 10.69 0.75
CA LYS A 14 0.12 9.52 -0.11
C LYS A 14 -0.32 8.28 0.67
N GLN A 15 0.29 8.01 1.82
CA GLN A 15 -0.05 6.84 2.63
C GLN A 15 -1.47 6.94 3.22
N LEU A 16 -1.85 8.09 3.76
CA LEU A 16 -3.21 8.31 4.29
C LEU A 16 -4.27 8.18 3.18
N THR A 17 -3.97 8.67 1.98
CA THR A 17 -4.86 8.50 0.83
C THR A 17 -4.97 7.03 0.43
N ALA A 18 -3.87 6.29 0.39
CA ALA A 18 -3.85 4.86 0.09
C ALA A 18 -4.73 4.06 1.06
N GLU A 19 -4.63 4.33 2.37
CA GLU A 19 -5.46 3.70 3.40
C GLU A 19 -6.96 3.95 3.15
N LYS A 20 -7.34 5.19 2.85
CA LYS A 20 -8.73 5.56 2.57
C LYS A 20 -9.27 4.89 1.30
N LEU A 21 -8.45 4.78 0.25
CA LEU A 21 -8.83 4.13 -1.00
C LEU A 21 -9.09 2.63 -0.83
N CYS A 22 -8.39 1.99 0.10
CA CYS A 22 -8.49 0.56 0.34
C CYS A 22 -9.30 0.19 1.59
N ALA A 23 -9.88 1.16 2.29
CA ALA A 23 -10.69 0.92 3.49
C ALA A 23 -11.88 -0.01 3.17
N GLY A 24 -12.00 -1.11 3.92
CA GLY A 24 -13.05 -2.11 3.72
C GLY A 24 -12.82 -3.05 2.53
N CYS A 25 -11.65 -3.03 1.89
CA CYS A 25 -11.33 -3.95 0.81
C CYS A 25 -11.19 -5.39 1.37
N PRO A 26 -11.98 -6.37 0.91
CA PRO A 26 -11.97 -7.73 1.47
C PRO A 26 -10.74 -8.55 1.06
N VAL A 27 -9.89 -8.02 0.18
CA VAL A 27 -8.77 -8.73 -0.44
C VAL A 27 -7.42 -8.07 -0.12
N LEU A 28 -7.31 -7.34 0.99
CA LEU A 28 -6.04 -6.67 1.38
C LEU A 28 -4.87 -7.65 1.48
N GLN A 29 -5.10 -8.84 2.04
CA GLN A 29 -4.08 -9.87 2.17
C GLN A 29 -3.58 -10.36 0.80
N ASP A 30 -4.48 -10.80 -0.08
CA ASP A 30 -4.12 -11.27 -1.42
C ASP A 30 -3.50 -10.15 -2.25
N CYS A 31 -4.00 -8.92 -2.10
CA CYS A 31 -3.46 -7.74 -2.78
C CYS A 31 -2.01 -7.47 -2.35
N ALA A 32 -1.68 -7.68 -1.07
CA ALA A 32 -0.33 -7.50 -0.57
C ALA A 32 0.63 -8.61 -1.04
N ILE A 33 0.16 -9.86 -1.08
CA ILE A 33 0.92 -10.99 -1.62
C ILE A 33 1.26 -10.74 -3.09
N ASP A 34 0.29 -10.33 -3.89
CA ASP A 34 0.49 -10.05 -5.32
C ASP A 34 1.44 -8.86 -5.54
N ALA A 35 1.33 -7.80 -4.74
CA ALA A 35 2.23 -6.64 -4.84
C ALA A 35 3.70 -7.00 -4.55
N LEU A 36 3.92 -7.85 -3.53
CA LEU A 36 5.26 -8.35 -3.17
C LEU A 36 5.82 -9.28 -4.26
N ALA A 37 4.99 -10.14 -4.84
CA ALA A 37 5.40 -11.09 -5.88
C ALA A 37 5.81 -10.39 -7.19
N ASN A 38 5.12 -9.32 -7.56
CA ASN A 38 5.38 -8.59 -8.79
C ASN A 38 6.41 -7.44 -8.63
N GLY A 39 6.77 -7.10 -7.39
CA GLY A 39 7.71 -6.00 -7.13
C GLY A 39 7.15 -4.64 -7.53
N ASP A 40 5.85 -4.41 -7.28
CA ASP A 40 5.15 -3.19 -7.67
C ASP A 40 5.80 -1.94 -7.09
N VAL A 41 5.76 -0.85 -7.85
CA VAL A 41 6.27 0.47 -7.45
C VAL A 41 5.44 1.59 -8.08
N GLY A 42 5.40 2.76 -7.44
CA GLY A 42 4.68 3.94 -7.92
C GLY A 42 3.16 3.84 -7.86
N VAL A 43 2.63 2.91 -7.07
CA VAL A 43 1.19 2.59 -7.04
C VAL A 43 0.71 2.32 -5.62
N VAL A 44 -0.61 2.38 -5.42
CA VAL A 44 -1.27 1.94 -4.19
C VAL A 44 -1.63 0.44 -4.26
N ARG A 45 -1.21 -0.33 -3.27
CA ARG A 45 -1.54 -1.75 -3.10
C ARG A 45 -1.84 -2.06 -1.64
N ALA A 46 -2.92 -2.77 -1.36
CA ALA A 46 -3.32 -3.16 0.00
C ALA A 46 -3.33 -1.98 1.01
N GLY A 47 -3.74 -0.78 0.58
CA GLY A 47 -3.74 0.43 1.42
C GLY A 47 -2.36 1.04 1.65
N VAL A 48 -1.33 0.56 0.96
CA VAL A 48 0.05 1.05 1.05
C VAL A 48 0.42 1.80 -0.21
N TRP A 49 0.93 3.02 -0.08
CA TRP A 49 1.62 3.68 -1.19
C TRP A 49 3.01 3.09 -1.36
N ILE A 50 3.30 2.52 -2.52
CA ILE A 50 4.63 2.00 -2.85
C ILE A 50 5.39 3.06 -3.65
N PRO A 51 6.48 3.64 -3.13
CA PRO A 51 7.23 4.68 -3.85
C PRO A 51 7.83 4.17 -5.16
N SER A 52 7.79 5.00 -6.21
CA SER A 52 8.42 4.73 -7.51
C SER A 52 9.96 4.84 -7.48
N TYR A 53 10.51 5.49 -6.45
CA TYR A 53 11.94 5.68 -6.27
C TYR A 53 12.42 5.01 -4.98
N ILE A 54 13.54 4.27 -5.08
CA ILE A 54 14.20 3.64 -3.94
C ILE A 54 15.06 4.70 -3.24
N SER A 55 14.44 5.62 -2.50
CA SER A 55 15.15 6.31 -1.41
C SER A 55 14.92 5.49 -0.14
N GLY A 56 15.98 4.85 0.35
CA GLY A 56 15.92 3.60 1.14
C GLY A 56 14.92 3.52 2.30
N GLY A 57 14.59 4.64 2.96
CA GLY A 57 13.65 4.65 4.08
C GLY A 57 12.19 4.39 3.71
N HIS A 58 11.68 5.02 2.65
CA HIS A 58 10.25 4.93 2.30
C HIS A 58 9.88 3.61 1.63
N PHE A 59 10.80 3.07 0.84
CA PHE A 59 10.61 1.77 0.20
C PHE A 59 10.59 0.64 1.22
N GLN A 60 11.50 0.67 2.21
CA GLN A 60 11.52 -0.32 3.29
C GLN A 60 10.24 -0.29 4.13
N SER A 61 9.73 0.90 4.48
CA SER A 61 8.46 0.99 5.22
C SER A 61 7.27 0.42 4.45
N ALA A 62 7.17 0.72 3.15
CA ALA A 62 6.10 0.18 2.30
C ALA A 62 6.19 -1.36 2.21
N HIS A 63 7.40 -1.89 2.01
CA HIS A 63 7.63 -3.33 1.96
C HIS A 63 7.23 -4.04 3.27
N TYR A 64 7.58 -3.47 4.42
CA TYR A 64 7.18 -4.01 5.72
C TYR A 64 5.65 -3.99 5.92
N SER A 65 4.97 -2.92 5.50
CA SER A 65 3.50 -2.87 5.58
C SER A 65 2.85 -3.95 4.73
N LEU A 66 3.33 -4.16 3.50
CA LEU A 66 2.84 -5.25 2.64
C LEU A 66 3.06 -6.63 3.27
N LEU A 67 4.22 -6.88 3.90
CA LEU A 67 4.48 -8.14 4.60
C LEU A 67 3.50 -8.37 5.76
N ARG A 68 3.08 -7.31 6.47
CA ARG A 68 2.07 -7.44 7.54
C ARG A 68 0.71 -7.84 6.99
N TYR A 69 0.26 -7.19 5.93
CA TYR A 69 -1.00 -7.53 5.27
C TYR A 69 -0.96 -8.95 4.68
N ALA A 70 0.14 -9.33 4.02
CA ALA A 70 0.32 -10.67 3.47
C ALA A 70 0.27 -11.75 4.55
N ALA A 71 0.79 -11.45 5.74
CA ALA A 71 0.74 -12.33 6.91
C ALA A 71 -0.63 -12.37 7.61
N GLY A 72 -1.64 -11.62 7.14
CA GLY A 72 -2.96 -11.52 7.78
C GLY A 72 -2.94 -10.74 9.10
N MET A 73 -1.88 -9.97 9.36
CA MET A 73 -1.81 -9.07 10.51
C MET A 73 -2.46 -7.74 10.10
N GLU A 74 -3.77 -7.64 10.29
CA GLU A 74 -4.49 -6.36 10.19
C GLU A 74 -3.75 -5.32 11.05
N ALA A 75 -3.52 -4.12 10.52
CA ALA A 75 -3.05 -3.00 11.32
C ALA A 75 -4.05 -2.81 12.46
N THR A 76 -3.64 -3.19 13.68
CA THR A 76 -4.49 -3.14 14.86
C THR A 76 -5.07 -1.74 14.95
N ASN A 77 -6.39 -1.64 14.79
CA ASN A 77 -7.15 -0.45 15.09
C ASN A 77 -6.78 -0.05 16.52
N VAL A 78 -5.97 0.99 16.68
CA VAL A 78 -5.86 1.67 17.97
C VAL A 78 -7.21 2.36 18.14
N ALA A 79 -7.93 1.92 19.17
CA ALA A 79 -9.28 2.31 19.54
C ALA A 79 -9.50 3.83 19.57
#